data_AF-Q10WP3-F1
#
_entry.id   AF-Q10WP3-F1
#
_cell.length_a   1.000
_cell.length_b   1.000
_cell.length_c   1.000
_cell.angle_alpha   90.00
_cell.angle_beta   90.00
_cell.angle_gamma   90.00
#
_symmetry.space_group_name_H-M   'P 1'
#
loop_
_entity.id
_entity.type
_entity.pdbx_description
1 polymer ?
#
loop_
_entity_poly.entity_id
_entity_poly.type
_entity_poly.pdbx_seq_one_letter_code
_entity_poly.pdbx_strand_id
1 'polypeptide(L)' 'MVGANLDSANLKGAHLSRANLKDAQASWADLRNTNMSNTVLHNANLTGADLDKS' A
#
# COMPACT_ATOMS: atom_id res chain seq x y z
N MET A 1 0.52 7.83 7.83
CA MET A 1 1.78 7.39 8.46
C MET A 1 2.87 7.59 7.43
N VAL A 2 3.79 8.53 7.62
CA VAL A 2 4.92 8.68 6.69
C VAL A 2 5.96 7.62 7.04
N GLY A 3 6.48 6.88 6.05
CA GLY A 3 7.53 5.88 6.27
C GLY A 3 7.08 4.61 6.99
N ALA A 4 5.85 4.13 6.76
CA ALA A 4 5.39 2.87 7.33
C ALA A 4 6.17 1.67 6.74
N ASN A 5 6.51 0.68 7.56
CA ASN A 5 6.98 -0.62 7.08
C ASN A 5 5.80 -1.60 7.03
N LEU A 6 5.45 -2.00 5.81
CA LEU A 6 4.38 -2.90 5.38
C LEU A 6 4.94 -4.01 4.47
N ASP A 7 6.26 -4.23 4.49
CA ASP A 7 6.88 -5.27 3.66
C ASP A 7 6.23 -6.64 3.95
N SER A 8 5.84 -7.35 2.89
CA SER A 8 5.14 -8.64 2.94
C SER A 8 3.81 -8.63 3.72
N ALA A 9 3.24 -7.46 4.01
CA ALA A 9 1.97 -7.36 4.73
C ALA A 9 0.80 -7.90 3.88
N ASN A 10 -0.13 -8.60 4.53
CA ASN A 10 -1.41 -8.93 3.92
C ASN A 10 -2.41 -7.80 4.22
N LEU A 11 -2.66 -6.97 3.20
CA LEU A 11 -3.58 -5.84 3.22
C LEU A 11 -4.79 -6.09 2.30
N LYS A 12 -5.03 -7.33 1.88
CA LYS A 12 -6.11 -7.68 0.96
C LYS A 12 -7.46 -7.17 1.49
N GLY A 13 -8.17 -6.39 0.68
CA GLY A 13 -9.46 -5.82 1.06
C GLY A 13 -9.39 -4.60 1.99
N ALA A 14 -8.21 -4.11 2.34
CA ALA A 14 -8.07 -3.00 3.28
C ALA A 14 -8.60 -1.68 2.70
N HIS A 15 -9.23 -0.87 3.56
CA HIS A 15 -9.65 0.48 3.21
C HIS A 15 -8.49 1.45 3.47
N LEU A 16 -7.73 1.75 2.41
CA LEU A 16 -6.59 2.67 2.45
C LEU A 16 -6.96 4.06 1.90
N SER A 17 -8.23 4.33 1.65
CA SER A 17 -8.69 5.57 1.03
C SER A 17 -8.22 6.79 1.83
N ARG A 18 -7.61 7.77 1.16
CA ARG A 18 -7.02 8.98 1.76
C ARG A 18 -5.87 8.70 2.74
N ALA A 19 -5.33 7.48 2.78
CA ALA A 19 -4.17 7.18 3.60
C ALA A 19 -2.94 7.93 3.06
N ASN A 20 -2.13 8.46 3.97
CA ASN A 20 -0.81 8.94 3.63
C ASN A 20 0.19 7.81 3.87
N LEU A 21 0.68 7.21 2.78
CA LEU A 21 1.72 6.17 2.71
C LEU A 21 2.99 6.71 2.02
N LYS A 22 3.22 8.03 2.09
CA LYS A 22 4.44 8.64 1.59
C LYS A 22 5.66 7.96 2.24
N ASP A 23 6.66 7.64 1.43
CA ASP A 23 7.92 7.00 1.81
C ASP A 23 7.76 5.59 2.44
N ALA A 24 6.57 4.97 2.34
CA ALA A 24 6.32 3.64 2.94
C ALA A 24 7.08 2.52 2.21
N GLN A 25 7.51 1.50 2.97
CA GLN A 25 8.00 0.24 2.43
C GLN A 25 6.86 -0.76 2.41
N ALA A 26 6.46 -1.25 1.25
CA ALA A 26 5.37 -2.20 1.05
C ALA A 26 5.75 -3.25 0.01
N SER A 27 7.04 -3.61 0.00
CA SER A 27 7.61 -4.60 -0.91
C SER A 27 6.92 -5.94 -0.67
N TRP A 28 6.47 -6.62 -1.73
CA TRP A 28 5.79 -7.92 -1.64
C TRP A 28 4.48 -7.93 -0.82
N ALA A 29 3.89 -6.77 -0.54
CA ALA A 29 2.61 -6.69 0.14
C ALA A 29 1.45 -7.21 -0.75
N ASP A 30 0.49 -7.91 -0.16
CA ASP A 30 -0.78 -8.24 -0.82
C ASP A 30 -1.75 -7.07 -0.63
N LEU A 31 -1.86 -6.22 -1.64
CA LEU A 31 -2.75 -5.06 -1.67
C LEU A 31 -4.01 -5.36 -2.50
N ARG A 32 -4.31 -6.61 -2.83
CA ARG A 32 -5.43 -6.92 -3.73
C ARG A 32 -6.76 -6.49 -3.15
N ASN A 33 -7.66 -6.01 -4.00
CA ASN A 33 -9.01 -5.55 -3.61
C ASN A 33 -9.00 -4.46 -2.53
N THR A 34 -7.89 -3.74 -2.32
CA THR A 34 -7.89 -2.57 -1.44
C THR A 34 -8.73 -1.45 -2.03
N ASN A 35 -9.13 -0.49 -1.20
CA ASN A 35 -9.57 0.80 -1.71
C ASN A 35 -8.43 1.82 -1.50
N MET A 36 -7.69 2.14 -2.55
CA MET A 36 -6.63 3.16 -2.51
C MET A 36 -7.07 4.54 -3.03
N SER A 37 -8.37 4.83 -3.03
CA SER A 37 -8.88 6.12 -3.52
C SER A 37 -8.27 7.29 -2.75
N ASN A 38 -7.56 8.18 -3.46
CA ASN A 38 -6.84 9.33 -2.90
C ASN A 38 -5.69 8.97 -1.93
N THR A 39 -5.11 7.77 -2.02
CA THR A 39 -3.92 7.41 -1.23
C THR A 39 -2.68 8.15 -1.72
N VAL A 40 -1.85 8.65 -0.81
CA VAL A 40 -0.56 9.26 -1.13
C VAL A 40 0.52 8.18 -1.09
N LEU A 41 1.10 7.86 -2.26
CA LEU A 41 2.15 6.83 -2.42
C LEU A 41 3.49 7.43 -2.87
N HIS A 42 3.71 8.73 -2.71
CA HIS A 42 4.96 9.37 -3.12
C HIS A 42 6.16 8.68 -2.45
N ASN A 43 7.13 8.23 -3.25
CA ASN A 43 8.29 7.44 -2.83
C ASN A 43 7.98 6.12 -2.09
N ALA A 44 6.75 5.61 -2.17
CA ALA A 44 6.45 4.29 -1.61
C ALA A 44 7.17 3.20 -2.42
N ASN A 45 7.81 2.26 -1.73
CA ASN A 45 8.37 1.07 -2.34
C ASN A 45 7.28 -0.01 -2.43
N LEU A 46 6.80 -0.25 -3.65
CA LEU A 46 5.80 -1.28 -3.97
C LEU A 46 6.40 -2.44 -4.78
N THR A 47 7.73 -2.64 -4.73
CA THR A 47 8.38 -3.69 -5.49
C THR A 47 7.79 -5.06 -5.14
N GLY A 48 7.25 -5.76 -6.13
CA GLY A 48 6.65 -7.09 -5.96
C GLY A 48 5.30 -7.10 -5.22
N ALA A 49 4.73 -5.93 -4.88
CA ALA A 49 3.40 -5.88 -4.28
C ALA A 49 2.32 -6.34 -5.29
N ASP A 50 1.34 -7.10 -4.80
CA ASP A 50 0.19 -7.55 -5.60
C ASP A 50 -0.93 -6.51 -5.51
N LEU A 51 -1.18 -5.83 -6.62
CA LEU A 51 -2.12 -4.70 -6.73
C LEU A 51 -3.39 -5.06 -7.52
N ASP A 52 -3.71 -6.36 -7.68
CA ASP A 52 -4.91 -6.74 -8.43
C ASP A 52 -6.17 -6.14 -7.79
N LYS A 53 -6.85 -5.26 -8.54
CA LYS A 53 -8.09 -4.56 -8.15
C LYS A 53 -7.95 -3.64 -6.92
N SER A 54 -6.77 -3.08 -6.69
CA SER A 54 -6.47 -2.14 -5.60
C SER A 54 -6.98 -0.71 -5.81
#